data_AF-X1ANA1-F1
#
_entry.id   AF-X1ANA1-F1
#
_cell.length_a   1.000
_cell.length_b   1.000
_cell.length_c   1.000
_cell.angle_alpha   90.00
_cell.angle_beta   90.00
_cell.angle_gamma   90.00
#
_symmetry.space_group_name_H-M   'P 1'
#
loop_
_entity.id
_entity.type
_entity.pdbx_description
1 polymer ?
#
loop_
_entity_poly.entity_id
_entity_poly.type
_entity_poly.pdbx_seq_one_letter_code
_entity_poly.pdbx_strand_id
1 'polypeptide(L)' 'MEGKMKEYPKIGIRPTIDGRMNGVRESLEKQTMNMAKSAAKLISDNL' A
#
# COMPACT_ATOMS: atom_id res chain seq x y z
N MET A 1 32.15 11.60 -11.77
CA MET A 1 31.85 11.31 -10.36
C MET A 1 30.45 10.73 -10.32
N GLU A 2 30.31 9.43 -10.09
CA GLU A 2 29.02 8.76 -10.00
C GLU A 2 28.17 9.40 -8.90
N GLY A 3 27.03 9.97 -9.30
CA GLY A 3 26.06 10.54 -8.37
C GLY A 3 25.39 9.40 -7.61
N LYS A 4 25.69 9.26 -6.31
CA LYS A 4 24.91 8.41 -5.41
C LYS A 4 23.43 8.81 -5.48
N MET A 5 22.56 7.88 -5.87
CA MET A 5 21.11 8.04 -5.67
C MET A 5 20.85 8.32 -4.18
N LYS A 6 20.14 9.41 -3.87
CA LYS A 6 19.66 9.66 -2.51
C LYS A 6 18.67 8.54 -2.14
N GLU A 7 19.03 7.74 -1.14
CA GLU A 7 18.09 6.82 -0.50
C GLU A 7 17.25 7.60 0.51
N TYR A 8 15.97 7.76 0.20
CA TYR A 8 14.98 8.29 1.13
C TYR A 8 14.37 7.17 1.97
N PRO A 9 13.96 7.46 3.22
CA PRO A 9 13.18 6.50 4.00
C PRO A 9 11.87 6.18 3.27
N LYS A 10 11.49 4.91 3.26
CA LYS A 10 10.27 4.43 2.60
C LYS A 10 9.14 4.27 3.63
N ILE A 11 7.92 4.55 3.19
CA ILE A 11 6.71 4.28 3.98
C ILE A 11 6.12 2.94 3.53
N GLY A 12 6.03 1.98 4.46
CA GLY A 12 5.40 0.69 4.21
C GLY A 12 3.90 0.72 4.54
N ILE A 13 3.05 0.52 3.53
CA ILE A 13 1.59 0.43 3.70
C ILE A 13 1.17 -1.04 3.69
N ARG A 14 0.55 -1.50 4.77
CA ARG A 14 0.18 -2.91 4.98
C ARG A 14 -1.34 -3.07 5.01
N PRO A 15 -1.98 -3.46 3.89
CA PRO A 15 -3.40 -3.79 3.90
C PRO A 15 -3.64 -5.06 4.70
N THR A 16 -4.20 -4.92 5.89
CA THR A 16 -4.68 -6.04 6.72
C THR A 16 -6.15 -6.30 6.42
N ILE A 17 -6.54 -7.57 6.38
CA ILE A 17 -7.88 -7.99 5.96
C ILE A 17 -8.32 -9.19 6.80
N ASP A 18 -9.63 -9.43 6.83
CA ASP A 18 -10.19 -10.65 7.39
C ASP A 18 -9.64 -11.89 6.64
N GLY A 19 -9.14 -12.86 7.39
CA GLY A 19 -8.54 -14.08 6.87
C GLY A 19 -9.52 -15.21 6.56
N ARG A 20 -10.81 -15.05 6.90
CA ARG A 20 -11.84 -16.06 6.62
C ARG A 20 -12.00 -16.27 5.11
N MET A 21 -11.90 -17.52 4.68
CA MET A 21 -12.09 -17.95 3.30
C MET A 21 -13.57 -18.25 3.01
N ASN A 22 -13.86 -18.72 1.80
CA ASN A 22 -15.22 -19.07 1.33
C ASN A 22 -16.12 -17.85 1.09
N GLY A 23 -15.55 -16.78 0.55
CA GLY A 23 -16.27 -15.60 0.07
C GLY A 23 -16.02 -14.33 0.89
N VAL A 24 -15.56 -14.45 2.14
CA VAL A 24 -15.30 -13.27 2.99
C VAL A 24 -14.06 -12.54 2.49
N ARG A 25 -12.89 -13.16 2.54
CA ARG A 25 -11.63 -12.55 2.10
C ARG A 25 -11.69 -12.11 0.64
N GLU A 26 -12.18 -12.98 -0.23
CA GLU A 26 -12.26 -12.78 -1.68
C GLU A 26 -13.12 -11.54 -2.01
N SER A 27 -14.19 -11.30 -1.26
CA SER A 27 -15.03 -10.10 -1.43
C SER A 27 -14.35 -8.81 -1.01
N LEU A 28 -13.37 -8.88 -0.09
CA LEU A 28 -12.72 -7.72 0.52
C LEU A 28 -11.38 -7.36 -0.14
N GLU A 29 -10.71 -8.29 -0.83
CA GLU A 29 -9.33 -8.12 -1.37
C GLU A 29 -9.19 -6.87 -2.24
N LYS A 30 -10.08 -6.69 -3.23
CA LYS A 30 -10.02 -5.55 -4.16
C LYS A 30 -10.15 -4.22 -3.43
N GLN A 31 -11.10 -4.11 -2.52
CA GLN A 31 -11.33 -2.88 -1.76
C GLN A 31 -10.15 -2.59 -0.83
N THR A 32 -9.66 -3.60 -0.12
CA THR A 32 -8.53 -3.47 0.83
C THR A 32 -7.26 -3.01 0.11
N MET A 33 -6.95 -3.60 -1.05
CA MET A 33 -5.81 -3.17 -1.87
C MET A 33 -6.00 -1.76 -2.45
N ASN A 34 -7.21 -1.39 -2.84
CA ASN A 34 -7.47 -0.03 -3.34
C ASN A 34 -7.30 1.02 -2.24
N MET A 35 -7.69 0.74 -0.99
CA MET A 35 -7.43 1.64 0.14
C MET A 35 -5.93 1.85 0.35
N ALA A 36 -5.12 0.79 0.30
CA ALA A 36 -3.67 0.90 0.42
C ALA A 36 -3.06 1.73 -0.72
N LYS A 37 -3.53 1.55 -1.96
CA LYS A 37 -3.10 2.34 -3.13
C LYS A 37 -3.49 3.81 -3.01
N SER A 38 -4.71 4.10 -2.55
CA SER A 38 -5.18 5.47 -2.32
C SER A 38 -4.36 6.17 -1.25
N ALA A 39 -4.04 5.48 -0.14
CA ALA A 39 -3.15 6.01 0.89
C ALA A 39 -1.73 6.28 0.35
N ALA A 40 -1.17 5.35 -0.43
CA ALA A 40 0.13 5.52 -1.08
C ALA A 40 0.15 6.75 -1.98
N LYS A 41 -0.91 6.92 -2.79
CA LYS A 41 -1.08 8.08 -3.67
C LYS A 41 -1.17 9.38 -2.89
N LEU A 42 -2.03 9.45 -1.88
CA LEU A 42 -2.20 10.64 -1.04
C LEU A 42 -0.87 11.09 -0.41
N ILE A 43 -0.12 10.14 0.16
CA ILE A 43 1.16 10.43 0.80
C ILE A 43 2.18 10.91 -0.24
N SER A 44 2.31 10.20 -1.37
CA SER A 44 3.29 10.53 -2.41
C SER A 44 2.99 11.85 -3.13
N ASP A 45 1.73 12.26 -3.21
CA ASP A 45 1.34 13.50 -3.87
C ASP A 45 1.54 14.74 -2.97
N ASN A 46 1.62 14.59 -1.64
CA ASN A 46 1.54 15.70 -0.68
C ASN A 46 2.76 15.85 0.25
N LEU A 47 3.68 14.88 0.30
CA LEU A 47 4.86 14.86 1.19
C LEU A 47 6.13 14.47 0.42
#